data_AF-Q6IFV3-F1
#
_entry.id   AF-Q6IFV3-F1
#
_cell.length_a   1.000
_cell.length_b   1.000
_cell.length_c   1.000
_cell.angle_alpha   90.00
_cell.angle_beta   90.00
_cell.angle_gamma   90.00
#
_symmetry.space_group_name_H-M   'P 1'
#
loop_
_entity.id
_entity.type
_entity.pdbx_description
1 polymer ?
#
loop_
_entity_poly.entity_id
_entity_poly.type
_entity_poly.pdbx_seq_one_letter_code
_entity_poly.pdbx_strand_id
1 'polypeptide(L)'
;MATTFLQTSSTFGSGSTRGGSLRVGGGSFGGGSLYGGGGSRSISASSARFVSSGAGVGFGGGMSCGFGGGFGGGFGGGFGDFGGGDGGLLSGNEKVTMQNLNDRLASYLDKVRALEEANTELEVKIRDWYQKQSPASPDRDYSHYFKTMEEIRDKILAATIDNSRVILEIDNARLAADDFRLKYENELALRQGVEADINGLRRVLDELTLARTDLEMQIEQLNEELAYLKKNHEEEMKEFSSQLAGQVNVEMDAAPGVDLTRMLAEMREQYEAIAEKNRRDVEAWFFSKTEELNKEVASNTEMIQTSKTEITDLRRTLQGLEIELQSQLSMKAGLENSLAEVECRYATQLQQIQGLITGLETQLSELRCEMEAQNQEYNMLLDIKTRLEQEISTYRNLLEGQDAKMAAIGVREASLRGGSSGGGSNFHISVEESVDGKVVSSRKRES
;
A
#
# COMPACT_ATOMS: atom_id res chain seq x y z
N MET A 1 85.64 -14.22 -31.27
CA MET A 1 85.77 -13.05 -30.38
C MET A 1 85.25 -13.47 -29.02
N ALA A 2 86.15 -13.58 -28.04
CA ALA A 2 85.81 -13.91 -26.65
C ALA A 2 85.78 -12.61 -25.85
N THR A 3 84.61 -12.22 -25.36
CA THR A 3 84.44 -11.10 -24.43
C THR A 3 83.51 -11.53 -23.32
N THR A 4 84.14 -12.02 -22.24
CA THR A 4 83.59 -12.15 -20.90
C THR A 4 83.52 -10.75 -20.29
N PHE A 5 82.38 -10.27 -19.78
CA PHE A 5 82.34 -9.22 -18.75
C PHE A 5 80.96 -9.08 -18.08
N LEU A 6 81.03 -9.00 -16.74
CA LEU A 6 80.11 -8.33 -15.80
C LEU A 6 78.82 -9.01 -15.35
N GLN A 7 79.03 -9.82 -14.32
CA GLN A 7 78.24 -9.98 -13.11
C GLN A 7 77.81 -8.62 -12.49
N THR A 8 76.51 -8.41 -12.30
CA THR A 8 75.97 -7.49 -11.28
C THR A 8 74.93 -8.23 -10.44
N SER A 9 75.30 -8.44 -9.19
CA SER A 9 74.49 -8.98 -8.11
C SER A 9 73.92 -7.83 -7.29
N SER A 10 72.60 -7.76 -7.15
CA SER A 10 71.93 -6.98 -6.11
C SER A 10 70.87 -7.84 -5.41
N THR A 11 71.26 -8.31 -4.23
CA THR A 11 70.41 -8.87 -3.18
C THR A 11 69.98 -7.76 -2.22
N PHE A 12 68.69 -7.52 -2.01
CA PHE A 12 68.13 -7.02 -0.76
C PHE A 12 66.59 -7.01 -0.83
N GLY A 13 65.91 -7.42 0.25
CA GLY A 13 64.47 -7.22 0.39
C GLY A 13 63.71 -8.36 1.06
N SER A 14 64.13 -8.77 2.25
CA SER A 14 63.33 -9.62 3.14
C SER A 14 62.15 -8.83 3.71
N GLY A 15 60.92 -9.27 3.43
CA GLY A 15 59.70 -8.81 4.09
C GLY A 15 58.90 -10.00 4.60
N SER A 16 59.17 -10.40 5.84
CA SER A 16 58.46 -11.46 6.56
C SER A 16 57.64 -10.83 7.67
N THR A 17 56.31 -10.82 7.55
CA THR A 17 55.40 -10.54 8.66
C THR A 17 54.17 -11.46 8.61
N ARG A 18 54.08 -12.29 9.66
CA ARG A 18 52.88 -12.75 10.40
C ARG A 18 51.64 -13.10 9.56
N GLY A 19 51.19 -14.35 9.49
CA GLY A 19 50.96 -15.24 10.65
C GLY A 19 49.66 -14.87 11.36
N GLY A 20 48.52 -15.22 10.75
CA GLY A 20 47.19 -15.16 11.36
C GLY A 20 46.46 -16.47 11.09
N SER A 21 46.62 -17.44 11.99
CA SER A 21 45.89 -18.71 11.97
C SER A 21 44.64 -18.55 12.83
N LEU A 22 43.49 -18.37 12.21
CA LEU A 22 42.19 -18.51 12.88
C LEU A 22 41.62 -19.89 12.53
N ARG A 23 41.82 -20.83 13.45
CA ARG A 23 41.11 -22.10 13.56
C ARG A 23 39.90 -21.91 14.46
N VAL A 24 38.70 -21.78 13.90
CA VAL A 24 37.39 -21.99 14.54
C VAL A 24 36.43 -22.28 13.39
N GLY A 25 35.60 -23.32 13.33
CA GLY A 25 35.29 -24.45 14.20
C GLY A 25 34.38 -25.33 13.34
N GLY A 26 34.62 -26.64 13.33
CA GLY A 26 33.81 -27.59 12.58
C GLY A 26 32.43 -27.73 13.22
N GLY A 27 31.40 -27.29 12.51
CA GLY A 27 30.01 -27.65 12.77
C GLY A 27 29.61 -28.79 11.84
N SER A 28 29.68 -30.01 12.36
CA SER A 28 29.18 -31.22 11.70
C SER A 28 27.70 -31.39 12.04
N PHE A 29 26.83 -31.14 11.06
CA PHE A 29 25.45 -31.63 11.03
C PHE A 29 25.27 -32.11 9.58
N GLY A 30 25.23 -33.39 9.29
CA GLY A 30 24.21 -34.33 9.75
C GLY A 30 23.43 -34.71 8.51
N GLY A 31 23.94 -35.73 7.79
CA GLY A 31 23.36 -36.20 6.53
C GLY A 31 21.99 -36.84 6.75
N GLY A 32 20.97 -36.22 6.17
CA GLY A 32 19.68 -36.86 5.90
C GLY A 32 19.68 -37.38 4.47
N SER A 33 20.15 -38.61 4.28
CA SER A 33 19.95 -39.36 3.04
C SER A 33 18.50 -39.85 3.02
N LEU A 34 17.61 -39.18 2.28
CA LEU A 34 16.33 -39.76 1.87
C LEU A 34 16.46 -40.20 0.42
N TYR A 35 16.94 -41.42 0.26
CA TYR A 35 16.77 -42.22 -0.94
C TYR A 35 15.31 -42.70 -0.96
N GLY A 36 14.50 -42.16 -1.86
CA GLY A 36 13.06 -42.44 -1.88
C GLY A 36 12.45 -42.25 -3.27
N GLY A 37 12.62 -43.27 -4.11
CA GLY A 37 11.62 -43.74 -5.08
C GLY A 37 11.07 -42.75 -6.10
N GLY A 38 11.53 -42.89 -7.34
CA GLY A 38 10.84 -42.37 -8.51
C GLY A 38 9.38 -42.82 -8.59
N GLY A 39 8.52 -41.91 -9.03
CA GLY A 39 7.09 -42.13 -9.15
C GLY A 39 6.44 -41.00 -9.93
N SER A 40 6.75 -40.91 -11.21
CA SER A 40 6.03 -40.11 -12.19
C SER A 40 4.53 -40.40 -12.15
N ARG A 41 3.72 -39.41 -11.78
CA ARG A 41 2.31 -39.30 -12.17
C ARG A 41 1.85 -37.86 -11.98
N SER A 42 1.84 -37.15 -13.10
CA SER A 42 1.07 -35.94 -13.32
C SER A 42 -0.41 -36.22 -13.09
N ILE A 43 -1.03 -35.53 -12.14
CA ILE A 43 -2.49 -35.33 -12.13
C ILE A 43 -2.71 -33.84 -11.95
N SER A 44 -3.00 -33.20 -13.08
CA SER A 44 -3.59 -31.87 -13.15
C SER A 44 -5.03 -31.99 -12.65
N ALA A 45 -5.37 -31.31 -11.56
CA ALA A 45 -6.74 -31.11 -11.13
C ALA A 45 -6.91 -29.62 -10.79
N SER A 46 -7.30 -28.87 -11.82
CA SER A 46 -7.87 -27.55 -11.70
C SER A 46 -9.13 -27.63 -10.83
N SER A 47 -9.10 -26.99 -9.67
CA SER A 47 -10.30 -26.74 -8.85
C SER A 47 -10.32 -25.28 -8.42
N ALA A 48 -10.83 -24.43 -9.32
CA ALA A 48 -11.15 -23.05 -9.06
C ALA A 48 -12.68 -22.91 -8.97
N ARG A 49 -13.26 -22.99 -7.77
CA ARG A 49 -14.61 -22.52 -7.44
C ARG A 49 -14.68 -22.29 -5.93
N PHE A 50 -14.97 -21.07 -5.49
CA PHE A 50 -16.03 -20.73 -4.51
C PHE A 50 -15.94 -19.23 -4.21
N VAL A 51 -16.80 -18.47 -4.87
CA VAL A 51 -17.20 -17.12 -4.45
C VAL A 51 -18.26 -17.28 -3.36
N SER A 52 -18.10 -16.62 -2.23
CA SER A 52 -19.12 -16.51 -1.20
C SER A 52 -19.28 -15.03 -0.85
N SER A 53 -20.20 -14.38 -1.53
CA SER A 53 -20.77 -13.09 -1.15
C SER A 53 -21.80 -13.32 -0.04
N GLY A 54 -21.46 -12.93 1.19
CA GLY A 54 -22.30 -13.12 2.37
C GLY A 54 -22.70 -11.80 3.04
N ALA A 55 -24.00 -11.56 3.05
CA ALA A 55 -24.80 -10.88 4.07
C ALA A 55 -24.55 -9.38 4.39
N GLY A 56 -25.41 -8.54 3.80
CA GLY A 56 -25.81 -7.25 4.37
C GLY A 56 -26.85 -7.43 5.48
N VAL A 57 -26.70 -6.66 6.56
CA VAL A 57 -27.57 -6.65 7.74
C VAL A 57 -28.23 -5.27 7.83
N GLY A 58 -29.55 -5.23 7.67
CA GLY A 58 -30.39 -4.05 7.87
C GLY A 58 -31.31 -4.24 9.07
N PHE A 59 -31.32 -3.27 9.98
CA PHE A 59 -32.17 -3.21 11.18
C PHE A 59 -32.59 -1.75 11.41
N GLY A 60 -33.84 -1.53 11.83
CA GLY A 60 -34.23 -0.29 12.52
C GLY A 60 -35.61 0.25 12.14
N GLY A 61 -36.64 -0.19 12.85
CA GLY A 61 -37.97 0.43 12.90
C GLY A 61 -38.26 1.06 14.27
N GLY A 62 -39.27 1.92 14.33
CA GLY A 62 -39.84 2.51 15.57
C GLY A 62 -40.70 3.72 15.20
N MET A 63 -42.03 3.63 15.09
CA MET A 63 -43.11 3.52 16.10
C MET A 63 -43.35 4.75 16.99
N SER A 64 -44.49 5.41 16.66
CA SER A 64 -45.57 5.89 17.54
C SER A 64 -45.31 6.89 18.68
N CYS A 65 -46.03 8.00 18.64
CA CYS A 65 -46.62 8.63 19.83
C CYS A 65 -47.70 9.65 19.41
N GLY A 66 -48.98 9.28 19.63
CA GLY A 66 -50.12 10.18 19.60
C GLY A 66 -50.56 10.46 21.03
N PHE A 67 -50.73 11.74 21.40
CA PHE A 67 -51.19 12.15 22.71
C PHE A 67 -52.37 13.09 22.53
N GLY A 68 -53.58 12.54 22.75
CA GLY A 68 -54.83 13.27 22.84
C GLY A 68 -55.26 13.35 24.30
N GLY A 69 -55.75 14.50 24.73
CA GLY A 69 -56.25 14.72 26.09
C GLY A 69 -56.99 16.04 26.19
N GLY A 70 -58.25 16.03 25.78
CA GLY A 70 -59.19 17.14 26.02
C GLY A 70 -59.90 16.92 27.36
N PHE A 71 -59.88 17.91 28.23
CA PHE A 71 -60.68 17.94 29.46
C PHE A 71 -61.56 19.20 29.43
N GLY A 72 -62.84 18.98 29.11
CA GLY A 72 -63.89 19.98 29.21
C GLY A 72 -64.70 19.75 30.48
N GLY A 73 -64.66 20.72 31.40
CA GLY A 73 -65.64 20.89 32.48
C GLY A 73 -65.99 22.38 32.53
N GLY A 74 -67.24 22.83 32.63
CA GLY A 74 -68.46 22.16 33.02
C GLY A 74 -68.96 22.73 34.35
N PHE A 75 -70.04 23.54 34.27
CA PHE A 75 -71.04 23.83 35.32
C PHE A 75 -70.82 24.93 36.38
N GLY A 76 -71.85 25.78 36.49
CA GLY A 76 -72.20 26.63 37.65
C GLY A 76 -72.39 28.11 37.27
N GLY A 77 -73.58 28.68 37.05
CA GLY A 77 -74.94 28.24 37.36
C GLY A 77 -75.48 28.81 38.67
N GLY A 78 -75.59 30.13 38.81
CA GLY A 78 -76.28 30.82 39.92
C GLY A 78 -76.72 32.21 39.46
N PHE A 79 -77.93 32.40 38.92
CA PHE A 79 -79.23 32.57 39.60
C PHE A 79 -79.28 33.73 40.59
N GLY A 80 -79.91 34.83 40.13
CA GLY A 80 -80.87 35.58 40.94
C GLY A 80 -80.35 36.82 41.67
N ASP A 81 -80.49 37.98 41.04
CA ASP A 81 -81.19 39.08 41.71
C ASP A 81 -81.98 39.92 40.69
N PHE A 82 -83.29 39.95 40.91
CA PHE A 82 -84.30 40.67 40.14
C PHE A 82 -84.64 41.92 40.94
N GLY A 83 -84.28 43.12 40.48
CA GLY A 83 -84.63 44.34 41.21
C GLY A 83 -84.55 45.62 40.38
N GLY A 84 -85.71 46.10 39.91
CA GLY A 84 -85.94 47.46 39.39
C GLY A 84 -85.41 47.69 37.96
N GLY A 85 -86.20 48.05 36.96
CA GLY A 85 -87.30 48.99 36.96
C GLY A 85 -87.01 50.02 35.87
N ASP A 86 -87.92 50.10 34.89
CA ASP A 86 -88.14 51.20 33.95
C ASP A 86 -87.42 51.22 32.58
N GLY A 87 -88.22 51.42 31.52
CA GLY A 87 -87.77 51.87 30.19
C GLY A 87 -87.77 50.89 29.01
N GLY A 88 -88.94 50.68 28.38
CA GLY A 88 -89.06 50.64 26.90
C GLY A 88 -89.09 49.30 26.17
N LEU A 89 -90.27 48.90 25.69
CA LEU A 89 -90.68 47.64 25.02
C LEU A 89 -89.94 47.22 23.74
N LEU A 90 -89.11 48.07 23.12
CA LEU A 90 -88.22 47.67 22.01
C LEU A 90 -86.78 47.41 22.48
N SER A 91 -86.45 47.90 23.68
CA SER A 91 -85.17 47.70 24.34
C SER A 91 -85.07 46.31 24.97
N GLY A 92 -86.17 45.57 25.14
CA GLY A 92 -86.16 44.24 25.78
C GLY A 92 -85.35 43.21 24.99
N ASN A 93 -85.54 43.14 23.67
CA ASN A 93 -84.79 42.17 22.87
C ASN A 93 -83.32 42.57 22.78
N GLU A 94 -83.03 43.86 22.58
CA GLU A 94 -81.66 44.36 22.46
C GLU A 94 -80.90 44.36 23.80
N LYS A 95 -81.58 44.67 24.92
CA LYS A 95 -81.03 44.53 26.28
C LYS A 95 -80.80 43.07 26.61
N VAL A 96 -81.74 42.16 26.33
CA VAL A 96 -81.52 40.72 26.56
C VAL A 96 -80.40 40.19 25.68
N THR A 97 -80.27 40.65 24.43
CA THR A 97 -79.13 40.27 23.58
C THR A 97 -77.82 40.88 24.10
N MET A 98 -77.80 42.14 24.54
CA MET A 98 -76.62 42.78 25.12
C MET A 98 -76.24 42.16 26.47
N GLN A 99 -77.21 41.73 27.26
CA GLN A 99 -77.00 41.03 28.51
C GLN A 99 -76.44 39.64 28.25
N ASN A 100 -76.99 38.88 27.30
CA ASN A 100 -76.43 37.58 26.88
C ASN A 100 -75.01 37.72 26.31
N LEU A 101 -74.74 38.77 25.52
CA LEU A 101 -73.40 39.08 25.04
C LEU A 101 -72.46 39.46 26.18
N ASN A 102 -72.91 40.27 27.14
CA ASN A 102 -72.13 40.62 28.34
C ASN A 102 -71.87 39.42 29.24
N ASP A 103 -72.86 38.54 29.45
CA ASP A 103 -72.70 37.33 30.25
C ASP A 103 -71.73 36.35 29.57
N ARG A 104 -71.80 36.23 28.22
CA ARG A 104 -70.83 35.48 27.43
C ARG A 104 -69.44 36.08 27.54
N LEU A 105 -69.32 37.41 27.43
CA LEU A 105 -68.04 38.12 27.54
C LEU A 105 -67.46 38.00 28.95
N ALA A 106 -68.28 38.09 29.99
CA ALA A 106 -67.89 37.85 31.37
C ALA A 106 -67.39 36.41 31.56
N SER A 107 -68.15 35.42 31.06
CA SER A 107 -67.71 34.02 31.10
C SER A 107 -66.42 33.77 30.30
N TYR A 108 -66.19 34.52 29.23
CA TYR A 108 -64.95 34.47 28.45
C TYR A 108 -63.80 35.13 29.23
N LEU A 109 -64.02 36.28 29.85
CA LEU A 109 -63.03 36.96 30.68
C LEU A 109 -62.64 36.11 31.91
N ASP A 110 -63.61 35.45 32.54
CA ASP A 110 -63.34 34.53 33.66
C ASP A 110 -62.53 33.31 33.20
N LYS A 111 -62.85 32.75 32.03
CA LYS A 111 -62.04 31.67 31.43
C LYS A 111 -60.63 32.12 31.07
N VAL A 112 -60.48 33.33 30.53
CA VAL A 112 -59.16 33.90 30.21
C VAL A 112 -58.35 34.09 31.49
N ARG A 113 -58.95 34.65 32.56
CA ARG A 113 -58.26 34.76 33.85
C ARG A 113 -57.87 33.41 34.43
N ALA A 114 -58.77 32.42 34.38
CA ALA A 114 -58.47 31.07 34.86
C ALA A 114 -57.34 30.41 34.04
N LEU A 115 -57.31 30.64 32.72
CA LEU A 115 -56.23 30.16 31.85
C LEU A 115 -54.91 30.91 32.08
N GLU A 116 -54.94 32.21 32.32
CA GLU A 116 -53.76 33.00 32.69
C GLU A 116 -53.20 32.55 34.04
N GLU A 117 -54.06 32.30 35.04
CA GLU A 117 -53.66 31.77 36.34
C GLU A 117 -53.08 30.36 36.23
N ALA A 118 -53.71 29.48 35.44
CA ALA A 118 -53.18 28.14 35.18
C ALA A 118 -51.86 28.16 34.38
N ASN A 119 -51.73 29.05 33.39
CA ASN A 119 -50.49 29.22 32.63
C ASN A 119 -49.36 29.75 33.51
N THR A 120 -49.64 30.77 34.34
CA THR A 120 -48.63 31.29 35.28
C THR A 120 -48.22 30.22 36.28
N GLU A 121 -49.15 29.39 36.76
CA GLU A 121 -48.82 28.23 37.61
C GLU A 121 -47.96 27.19 36.86
N LEU A 122 -48.28 26.87 35.60
CA LEU A 122 -47.49 25.95 34.78
C LEU A 122 -46.09 26.50 34.47
N GLU A 123 -45.96 27.79 34.15
CA GLU A 123 -44.67 28.45 33.94
C GLU A 123 -43.82 28.43 35.21
N VAL A 124 -44.43 28.68 36.38
CA VAL A 124 -43.76 28.55 37.67
C VAL A 124 -43.33 27.11 37.89
N LYS A 125 -44.20 26.12 37.67
CA LYS A 125 -43.85 24.69 37.80
C LYS A 125 -42.72 24.27 36.85
N ILE A 126 -42.72 24.77 35.61
CA ILE A 126 -41.65 24.52 34.63
C ILE A 126 -40.34 25.14 35.12
N ARG A 127 -40.35 26.39 35.59
CA ARG A 127 -39.17 27.03 36.18
C ARG A 127 -38.67 26.29 37.42
N ASP A 128 -39.57 25.91 38.32
CA ASP A 128 -39.25 25.15 39.53
C ASP A 128 -38.66 23.77 39.18
N TRP A 129 -39.22 23.12 38.15
CA TRP A 129 -38.72 21.84 37.64
C TRP A 129 -37.33 22.02 37.05
N TYR A 130 -37.12 23.03 36.20
CA TYR A 130 -35.80 23.37 35.69
C TYR A 130 -34.84 23.77 36.80
N GLN A 131 -35.27 24.42 37.88
CA GLN A 131 -34.41 24.80 38.99
C GLN A 131 -34.05 23.60 39.89
N LYS A 132 -34.97 22.64 40.07
CA LYS A 132 -34.74 21.39 40.83
C LYS A 132 -33.94 20.36 40.02
N GLN A 133 -34.21 20.26 38.71
CA GLN A 133 -33.51 19.37 37.79
C GLN A 133 -32.22 19.96 37.27
N SER A 134 -32.09 21.29 37.17
CA SER A 134 -30.80 21.96 36.98
C SER A 134 -29.97 21.52 38.17
N PRO A 135 -29.04 20.58 37.96
CA PRO A 135 -28.21 20.15 39.03
C PRO A 135 -27.50 21.41 39.48
N ALA A 136 -27.63 21.79 40.74
CA ALA A 136 -26.86 22.90 41.32
C ALA A 136 -25.33 22.66 41.25
N SER A 137 -24.89 21.54 40.66
CA SER A 137 -23.53 21.33 40.18
C SER A 137 -23.36 21.99 38.80
N PRO A 138 -22.46 22.97 38.63
CA PRO A 138 -22.24 23.69 37.38
C PRO A 138 -22.14 22.72 36.19
N ASP A 139 -22.94 22.99 35.16
CA ASP A 139 -22.81 22.50 33.78
C ASP A 139 -22.30 21.08 33.57
N ARG A 140 -22.67 20.12 34.43
CA ARG A 140 -22.40 18.68 34.28
C ARG A 140 -21.09 18.39 33.52
N ASP A 141 -19.96 18.89 34.04
CA ASP A 141 -18.66 18.99 33.34
C ASP A 141 -18.34 17.84 32.37
N TYR A 142 -18.68 18.01 31.09
CA TYR A 142 -18.39 17.02 30.04
C TYR A 142 -16.91 16.99 29.64
N SER A 143 -16.08 17.86 30.23
CA SER A 143 -14.64 17.96 29.97
C SER A 143 -13.92 16.62 30.06
N HIS A 144 -14.30 15.77 31.03
CA HIS A 144 -13.71 14.43 31.16
C HIS A 144 -14.05 13.53 29.98
N TYR A 145 -15.29 13.55 29.46
CA TYR A 145 -15.67 12.80 28.27
C TYR A 145 -14.88 13.28 27.04
N PHE A 146 -14.71 14.59 26.86
CA PHE A 146 -13.88 15.12 25.76
C PHE A 146 -12.43 14.63 25.84
N LYS A 147 -11.82 14.68 27.03
CA LYS A 147 -10.47 14.11 27.24
C LYS A 147 -10.42 12.62 26.90
N THR A 148 -11.40 11.83 27.34
CA THR A 148 -11.45 10.40 26.96
C THR A 148 -11.66 10.19 25.46
N MET A 149 -12.44 11.04 24.78
CA MET A 149 -12.64 10.97 23.34
C MET A 149 -11.37 11.32 22.57
N GLU A 150 -10.63 12.35 23.01
CA GLU A 150 -9.33 12.72 22.46
C GLU A 150 -8.32 11.59 22.65
N GLU A 151 -8.19 11.05 23.87
CA GLU A 151 -7.31 9.91 24.14
C GLU A 151 -7.65 8.68 23.28
N ILE A 152 -8.94 8.38 23.08
CA ILE A 152 -9.37 7.27 22.23
C ILE A 152 -9.07 7.57 20.75
N ARG A 153 -9.26 8.80 20.28
CA ARG A 153 -8.91 9.20 18.91
C ARG A 153 -7.41 9.09 18.66
N ASP A 154 -6.58 9.55 19.58
CA ASP A 154 -5.12 9.45 19.47
C ASP A 154 -4.66 7.98 19.44
N LYS A 155 -5.26 7.13 20.28
CA LYS A 155 -5.00 5.68 20.25
C LYS A 155 -5.40 5.04 18.92
N ILE A 156 -6.53 5.44 18.34
CA ILE A 156 -6.97 4.96 17.02
C ILE A 156 -5.98 5.40 15.93
N LEU A 157 -5.54 6.66 15.95
CA LEU A 157 -4.58 7.19 14.99
C LEU A 157 -3.22 6.48 15.11
N ALA A 158 -2.70 6.32 16.32
CA ALA A 158 -1.46 5.58 16.58
C ALA A 158 -1.56 4.13 16.08
N ALA A 159 -2.65 3.43 16.42
CA ALA A 159 -2.89 2.07 15.95
C ALA A 159 -3.02 1.98 14.41
N THR A 160 -3.59 3.00 13.76
CA THR A 160 -3.72 3.05 12.30
C THR A 160 -2.36 3.24 11.62
N ILE A 161 -1.49 4.09 12.19
CA ILE A 161 -0.11 4.30 11.72
C ILE A 161 0.71 3.02 11.89
N ASP A 162 0.62 2.38 13.05
CA ASP A 162 1.32 1.11 13.33
C ASP A 162 0.82 0.00 12.39
N ASN A 163 -0.49 -0.08 12.14
CA ASN A 163 -1.06 -1.03 11.19
C ASN A 163 -0.52 -0.81 9.78
N SER A 164 -0.49 0.44 9.32
CA SER A 164 0.08 0.80 8.01
C SER A 164 1.56 0.44 7.91
N ARG A 165 2.33 0.70 8.97
CA ARG A 165 3.75 0.31 9.05
C ARG A 165 3.93 -1.20 8.94
N VAL A 166 3.15 -1.99 9.68
CA VAL A 166 3.20 -3.45 9.63
C VAL A 166 2.84 -3.98 8.24
N ILE A 167 1.85 -3.38 7.56
CA ILE A 167 1.51 -3.74 6.19
C ILE A 167 2.69 -3.50 5.24
N LEU A 168 3.36 -2.35 5.35
CA LEU A 168 4.54 -2.04 4.52
C LEU A 168 5.70 -3.03 4.79
N GLU A 169 5.93 -3.42 6.04
CA GLU A 169 6.94 -4.43 6.39
C GLU A 169 6.58 -5.81 5.82
N ILE A 170 5.30 -6.19 5.83
CA ILE A 170 4.81 -7.44 5.21
C ILE A 170 5.02 -7.42 3.69
N ASP A 171 4.67 -6.32 3.03
CA ASP A 171 4.82 -6.21 1.58
C ASP A 171 6.30 -6.18 1.16
N ASN A 172 7.16 -5.50 1.91
CA ASN A 172 8.60 -5.56 1.72
C ASN A 172 9.14 -6.99 1.89
N ALA A 173 8.74 -7.68 2.96
CA ALA A 173 9.14 -9.07 3.19
C ALA A 173 8.66 -10.02 2.09
N ARG A 174 7.46 -9.80 1.54
CA ARG A 174 6.94 -10.55 0.38
C ARG A 174 7.75 -10.29 -0.88
N LEU A 175 8.03 -9.02 -1.19
CA LEU A 175 8.86 -8.66 -2.35
C LEU A 175 10.27 -9.26 -2.23
N ALA A 176 10.87 -9.23 -1.03
CA ALA A 176 12.16 -9.86 -0.77
C ALA A 176 12.09 -11.39 -0.93
N ALA A 177 11.02 -12.03 -0.45
CA ALA A 177 10.81 -13.47 -0.62
C ALA A 177 10.65 -13.87 -2.09
N ASP A 178 9.90 -13.09 -2.88
CA ASP A 178 9.76 -13.32 -4.32
C ASP A 178 11.07 -13.06 -5.09
N ASP A 179 11.84 -12.03 -4.72
CA ASP A 179 13.17 -11.78 -5.29
C ASP A 179 14.12 -12.96 -5.01
N PHE A 180 14.17 -13.47 -3.77
CA PHE A 180 14.95 -14.65 -3.44
C PHE A 180 14.45 -15.91 -4.15
N ARG A 181 13.14 -16.07 -4.33
CA ARG A 181 12.56 -17.20 -5.07
C ARG A 181 12.99 -17.17 -6.53
N LEU A 182 12.89 -16.02 -7.21
CA LEU A 182 13.33 -15.86 -8.60
C LEU A 182 14.84 -16.08 -8.74
N LYS A 183 15.65 -15.56 -7.80
CA LYS A 183 17.10 -15.82 -7.77
C LYS A 183 17.42 -17.30 -7.61
N TYR A 184 16.70 -18.00 -6.73
CA TYR A 184 16.86 -19.44 -6.55
C TYR A 184 16.47 -20.23 -7.81
N GLU A 185 15.36 -19.88 -8.46
CA GLU A 185 14.92 -20.51 -9.71
C GLU A 185 15.95 -20.30 -10.84
N ASN A 186 16.52 -19.11 -10.96
CA ASN A 186 17.58 -18.81 -11.93
C ASN A 186 18.87 -19.59 -11.63
N GLU A 187 19.34 -19.56 -10.39
CA GLU A 187 20.54 -20.33 -9.98
C GLU A 187 20.33 -21.84 -10.17
N LEU A 188 19.13 -22.36 -9.91
CA LEU A 188 18.79 -23.76 -10.16
C LEU A 188 18.86 -24.10 -11.66
N ALA A 189 18.33 -23.23 -12.53
CA ALA A 189 18.39 -23.42 -13.98
C ALA A 189 19.84 -23.39 -14.49
N LEU A 190 20.66 -22.45 -13.99
CA LEU A 190 22.08 -22.38 -14.31
C LEU A 190 22.85 -23.63 -13.84
N ARG A 191 22.57 -24.11 -12.62
CA ARG A 191 23.14 -25.37 -12.10
C ARG A 191 22.79 -26.55 -12.97
N GLN A 192 21.52 -26.70 -13.37
CA GLN A 192 21.08 -27.76 -14.26
C GLN A 192 21.77 -27.69 -15.64
N GLY A 193 21.95 -26.48 -16.18
CA GLY A 193 22.71 -26.27 -17.42
C GLY A 193 24.17 -26.73 -17.27
N VAL A 194 24.85 -26.29 -16.22
CA VAL A 194 26.23 -26.71 -15.93
C VAL A 194 26.34 -28.22 -15.67
N GLU A 195 25.36 -28.83 -14.99
CA GLU A 195 25.32 -30.28 -14.79
C GLU A 195 25.13 -31.03 -16.12
N ALA A 196 24.29 -30.53 -17.02
CA ALA A 196 24.14 -31.09 -18.37
C ALA A 196 25.45 -30.98 -19.17
N ASP A 197 26.14 -29.85 -19.10
CA ASP A 197 27.43 -29.64 -19.76
C ASP A 197 28.51 -30.57 -19.19
N ILE A 198 28.57 -30.74 -17.86
CA ILE A 198 29.50 -31.69 -17.22
C ILE A 198 29.24 -33.12 -17.71
N ASN A 199 27.98 -33.53 -17.80
CA ASN A 199 27.62 -34.85 -18.31
C ASN A 199 27.97 -35.00 -19.79
N GLY A 200 27.75 -33.96 -20.60
CA GLY A 200 28.16 -33.91 -22.00
C GLY A 200 29.68 -34.02 -22.18
N LEU A 201 30.46 -33.27 -21.40
CA LEU A 201 31.92 -33.30 -21.43
C LEU A 201 32.49 -34.64 -20.97
N ARG A 202 31.84 -35.32 -20.01
CA ARG A 202 32.22 -36.69 -19.62
C ARG A 202 32.06 -37.66 -20.78
N ARG A 203 30.95 -37.60 -21.52
CA ARG A 203 30.74 -38.43 -22.71
C ARG A 203 31.82 -38.16 -23.78
N VAL A 204 32.13 -36.89 -24.04
CA VAL A 204 33.20 -36.52 -24.98
C VAL A 204 34.57 -37.04 -24.52
N LEU A 205 34.85 -37.00 -23.22
CA LEU A 205 36.09 -37.55 -22.65
C LEU A 205 36.18 -39.07 -22.84
N ASP A 206 35.07 -39.80 -22.62
CA ASP A 206 35.03 -41.25 -22.83
C ASP A 206 35.25 -41.59 -24.31
N GLU A 207 34.61 -40.86 -25.24
CA GLU A 207 34.80 -41.01 -26.69
C GLU A 207 36.23 -40.74 -27.13
N LEU A 208 36.85 -39.66 -26.61
CA LEU A 208 38.25 -39.33 -26.88
C LEU A 208 39.18 -40.40 -26.30
N THR A 209 38.86 -40.95 -25.13
CA THR A 209 39.64 -42.02 -24.51
C THR A 209 39.60 -43.28 -25.37
N LEU A 210 38.43 -43.67 -25.89
CA LEU A 210 38.30 -44.80 -26.81
C LEU A 210 39.09 -44.57 -28.11
N ALA A 211 38.95 -43.38 -28.72
CA ALA A 211 39.69 -43.03 -29.93
C ALA A 211 41.21 -43.05 -29.71
N ARG A 212 41.67 -42.59 -28.54
CA ARG A 212 43.08 -42.66 -28.14
C ARG A 212 43.55 -44.11 -28.05
N THR A 213 42.80 -44.98 -27.36
CA THR A 213 43.19 -46.40 -27.23
C THR A 213 43.19 -47.14 -28.56
N ASP A 214 42.28 -46.80 -29.47
CA ASP A 214 42.24 -47.37 -30.82
C ASP A 214 43.46 -46.95 -31.65
N LEU A 215 43.82 -45.66 -31.64
CA LEU A 215 45.03 -45.18 -32.31
C LEU A 215 46.31 -45.74 -31.69
N GLU A 216 46.38 -45.89 -30.37
CA GLU A 216 47.51 -46.53 -29.68
C GLU A 216 47.68 -47.99 -30.12
N MET A 217 46.57 -48.75 -30.21
CA MET A 217 46.57 -50.13 -30.71
C MET A 217 47.02 -50.20 -32.19
N GLN A 218 46.54 -49.30 -33.05
CA GLN A 218 46.98 -49.24 -34.45
C GLN A 218 48.48 -48.95 -34.55
N ILE A 219 49.01 -48.01 -33.74
CA ILE A 219 50.45 -47.70 -33.71
C ILE A 219 51.27 -48.91 -33.27
N GLU A 220 50.81 -49.66 -32.25
CA GLU A 220 51.48 -50.87 -31.79
C GLU A 220 51.49 -51.96 -32.88
N GLN A 221 50.34 -52.20 -33.54
CA GLN A 221 50.23 -53.13 -34.66
C GLN A 221 51.18 -52.77 -35.81
N LEU A 222 51.23 -51.50 -36.23
CA LEU A 222 52.15 -51.07 -37.30
C LEU A 222 53.62 -51.24 -36.89
N ASN A 223 53.96 -51.03 -35.62
CA ASN A 223 55.32 -51.25 -35.13
C ASN A 223 55.71 -52.74 -35.13
N GLU A 224 54.79 -53.62 -34.75
CA GLU A 224 54.97 -55.07 -34.83
C GLU A 224 55.15 -55.53 -36.28
N GLU A 225 54.33 -55.02 -37.21
CA GLU A 225 54.47 -55.30 -38.65
C GLU A 225 55.83 -54.84 -39.18
N LEU A 226 56.27 -53.63 -38.82
CA LEU A 226 57.57 -53.11 -39.24
C LEU A 226 58.72 -53.98 -38.69
N ALA A 227 58.63 -54.40 -37.42
CA ALA A 227 59.61 -55.30 -36.82
C ALA A 227 59.62 -56.69 -37.49
N TYR A 228 58.45 -57.23 -37.80
CA TYR A 228 58.29 -58.49 -38.52
C TYR A 228 58.90 -58.42 -39.93
N LEU A 229 58.59 -57.36 -40.70
CA LEU A 229 59.15 -57.14 -42.03
C LEU A 229 60.68 -57.01 -41.99
N LYS A 230 61.24 -56.28 -41.02
CA LYS A 230 62.70 -56.17 -40.84
C LYS A 230 63.35 -57.51 -40.54
N LYS A 231 62.75 -58.30 -39.64
CA LYS A 231 63.25 -59.63 -39.29
C LYS A 231 63.20 -60.57 -40.49
N ASN A 232 62.08 -60.60 -41.22
CA ASN A 232 61.94 -61.42 -42.42
C ASN A 232 62.99 -61.04 -43.48
N HIS A 233 63.20 -59.74 -43.71
CA HIS A 233 64.23 -59.28 -44.62
C HIS A 233 65.65 -59.66 -44.19
N GLU A 234 65.95 -59.61 -42.89
CA GLU A 234 67.23 -60.06 -42.34
C GLU A 234 67.44 -61.56 -42.52
N GLU A 235 66.38 -62.37 -42.35
CA GLU A 235 66.39 -63.81 -42.58
C GLU A 235 66.59 -64.14 -44.07
N GLU A 236 65.85 -63.49 -44.97
CA GLU A 236 66.02 -63.63 -46.43
C GLU A 236 67.44 -63.23 -46.89
N MET A 237 67.98 -62.13 -46.36
CA MET A 237 69.35 -61.69 -46.66
C MET A 237 70.39 -62.69 -46.14
N LYS A 238 70.17 -63.32 -44.99
CA LYS A 238 71.05 -64.39 -44.47
C LYS A 238 70.94 -65.65 -45.32
N GLU A 239 69.75 -66.03 -45.77
CA GLU A 239 69.56 -67.15 -46.69
C GLU A 239 70.29 -66.90 -48.01
N PHE A 240 70.07 -65.75 -48.65
CA PHE A 240 70.77 -65.39 -49.89
C PHE A 240 72.29 -65.29 -49.69
N SER A 241 72.74 -64.70 -48.58
CA SER A 241 74.17 -64.65 -48.25
C SER A 241 74.74 -66.04 -48.02
N SER A 242 74.00 -66.97 -47.40
CA SER A 242 74.43 -68.36 -47.22
C SER A 242 74.49 -69.14 -48.54
N GLN A 243 73.54 -68.89 -49.45
CA GLN A 243 73.53 -69.45 -50.80
C GLN A 243 74.73 -68.94 -51.63
N LEU A 244 75.12 -67.67 -51.45
CA LEU A 244 76.28 -67.07 -52.11
C LEU A 244 77.63 -67.43 -51.47
N ALA A 245 77.67 -67.60 -50.14
CA ALA A 245 78.88 -67.97 -49.40
C ALA A 245 79.30 -69.42 -49.65
N GLY A 246 78.37 -70.27 -50.09
CA GLY A 246 78.70 -71.48 -50.81
C GLY A 246 79.44 -71.10 -52.10
N GLN A 247 80.77 -71.16 -52.08
CA GLN A 247 81.63 -71.30 -53.26
C GLN A 247 81.14 -72.49 -54.09
N VAL A 248 80.12 -72.28 -54.90
CA VAL A 248 79.52 -73.29 -55.75
C VAL A 248 80.00 -72.97 -57.16
N ASN A 249 81.29 -73.28 -57.35
CA ASN A 249 81.87 -73.53 -58.66
C ASN A 249 81.26 -74.84 -59.17
N VAL A 250 80.01 -74.80 -59.65
CA VAL A 250 79.34 -75.96 -60.21
C VAL A 250 79.38 -75.85 -61.73
N GLU A 251 80.50 -76.34 -62.26
CA GLU A 251 80.46 -77.14 -63.49
C GLU A 251 79.59 -78.37 -63.21
N MET A 252 78.30 -78.30 -63.53
CA MET A 252 77.53 -79.52 -63.81
C MET A 252 76.77 -79.33 -65.11
N ASP A 253 77.41 -79.87 -66.14
CA ASP A 253 76.88 -80.93 -67.00
C ASP A 253 75.40 -80.84 -67.37
N ALA A 254 75.18 -80.66 -68.67
CA ALA A 254 73.92 -80.34 -69.32
C ALA A 254 72.90 -81.48 -69.21
N ALA A 255 72.21 -81.55 -68.08
CA ALA A 255 70.92 -82.22 -67.93
C ALA A 255 69.80 -81.31 -68.53
N PRO A 256 68.67 -81.89 -68.97
CA PRO A 256 67.86 -81.44 -70.10
C PRO A 256 67.53 -79.96 -70.02
N GLY A 257 67.89 -79.22 -71.07
CA GLY A 257 67.77 -77.77 -71.16
C GLY A 257 66.52 -77.29 -70.44
N VAL A 258 66.73 -76.66 -69.29
CA VAL A 258 65.69 -75.88 -68.62
C VAL A 258 65.14 -74.99 -69.71
N ASP A 259 63.90 -75.20 -70.09
CA ASP A 259 63.28 -74.45 -71.18
C ASP A 259 63.20 -73.01 -70.70
N LEU A 260 64.28 -72.25 -70.97
CA LEU A 260 64.46 -70.88 -70.53
C LEU A 260 63.28 -70.05 -71.03
N THR A 261 62.68 -70.43 -72.16
CA THR A 261 61.43 -69.87 -72.68
C THR A 261 60.28 -69.99 -71.69
N ARG A 262 60.07 -71.17 -71.09
CA ARG A 262 59.04 -71.40 -70.06
C ARG A 262 59.35 -70.61 -68.79
N MET A 263 60.60 -70.61 -68.33
CA MET A 263 61.03 -69.83 -67.17
C MET A 263 60.86 -68.32 -67.40
N LEU A 264 61.25 -67.80 -68.56
CA LEU A 264 61.03 -66.39 -68.91
C LEU A 264 59.54 -66.06 -69.03
N ALA A 265 58.73 -66.97 -69.58
CA ALA A 265 57.28 -66.79 -69.64
C ALA A 265 56.65 -66.79 -68.24
N GLU A 266 57.05 -67.70 -67.35
CA GLU A 266 56.63 -67.72 -65.94
C GLU A 266 57.08 -66.47 -65.18
N MET A 267 58.33 -66.03 -65.37
CA MET A 267 58.84 -64.79 -64.76
C MET A 267 58.06 -63.58 -65.25
N ARG A 268 57.72 -63.53 -66.55
CA ARG A 268 56.90 -62.46 -67.11
C ARG A 268 55.48 -62.47 -66.55
N GLU A 269 54.86 -63.65 -66.47
CA GLU A 269 53.53 -63.83 -65.86
C GLU A 269 53.54 -63.41 -64.38
N GLN A 270 54.56 -63.79 -63.62
CA GLN A 270 54.73 -63.37 -62.23
C GLN A 270 54.89 -61.85 -62.09
N TYR A 271 55.74 -61.22 -62.92
CA TYR A 271 55.91 -59.77 -62.92
C TYR A 271 54.63 -59.03 -63.31
N GLU A 272 53.89 -59.55 -64.30
CA GLU A 272 52.61 -58.99 -64.73
C GLU A 272 51.56 -59.13 -63.61
N ALA A 273 51.48 -60.29 -62.95
CA ALA A 273 50.61 -60.51 -61.81
C ALA A 273 50.96 -59.60 -60.61
N ILE A 274 52.24 -59.39 -60.33
CA ILE A 274 52.70 -58.50 -59.25
C ILE A 274 52.40 -57.04 -59.61
N ALA A 275 52.66 -56.60 -60.85
CA ALA A 275 52.38 -55.24 -61.30
C ALA A 275 50.89 -54.93 -61.26
N GLU A 276 50.06 -55.88 -61.70
CA GLU A 276 48.61 -55.75 -61.69
C GLU A 276 48.04 -55.83 -60.26
N LYS A 277 48.61 -56.67 -59.38
CA LYS A 277 48.27 -56.67 -57.94
C LYS A 277 48.63 -55.33 -57.31
N ASN A 278 49.84 -54.82 -57.51
CA ASN A 278 50.29 -53.53 -56.98
C ASN A 278 49.39 -52.38 -57.49
N ARG A 279 48.99 -52.41 -58.77
CA ARG A 279 48.03 -51.45 -59.33
C ARG A 279 46.70 -51.47 -58.56
N ARG A 280 46.13 -52.66 -58.32
CA ARG A 280 44.87 -52.82 -57.56
C ARG A 280 45.02 -52.41 -56.10
N ASP A 281 46.13 -52.76 -55.45
CA ASP A 281 46.40 -52.42 -54.05
C ASP A 281 46.55 -50.90 -53.88
N VAL A 282 47.26 -50.23 -54.80
CA VAL A 282 47.39 -48.77 -54.83
C VAL A 282 46.04 -48.10 -55.09
N GLU A 283 45.25 -48.59 -56.05
CA GLU A 283 43.89 -48.07 -56.31
C GLU A 283 42.96 -48.23 -55.11
N ALA A 284 42.99 -49.39 -54.44
CA ALA A 284 42.22 -49.64 -53.23
C ALA A 284 42.67 -48.73 -52.08
N TRP A 285 43.98 -48.54 -51.90
CA TRP A 285 44.53 -47.62 -50.91
C TRP A 285 44.11 -46.16 -51.18
N PHE A 286 44.21 -45.69 -52.42
CA PHE A 286 43.74 -44.35 -52.81
C PHE A 286 42.24 -44.18 -52.60
N PHE A 287 41.44 -45.20 -52.96
CA PHE A 287 39.99 -45.17 -52.75
C PHE A 287 39.64 -45.10 -51.26
N SER A 288 40.27 -45.94 -50.43
CA SER A 288 40.09 -45.92 -48.97
C SER A 288 40.48 -44.57 -48.37
N LYS A 289 41.62 -44.01 -48.77
CA LYS A 289 42.07 -42.70 -48.26
C LYS A 289 41.17 -41.56 -48.72
N THR A 290 40.67 -41.61 -49.94
CA THR A 290 39.71 -40.64 -50.48
C THR A 290 38.37 -40.73 -49.75
N GLU A 291 37.90 -41.94 -49.46
CA GLU A 291 36.67 -42.16 -48.71
C GLU A 291 36.79 -41.66 -47.26
N GLU A 292 37.90 -41.95 -46.59
CA GLU A 292 38.21 -41.45 -45.25
C GLU A 292 38.26 -39.91 -45.22
N LEU A 293 38.99 -39.30 -46.14
CA LEU A 293 39.06 -37.84 -46.26
C LEU A 293 37.68 -37.24 -46.55
N ASN A 294 36.86 -37.88 -47.39
CA ASN A 294 35.51 -37.42 -47.69
C ASN A 294 34.59 -37.51 -46.45
N LYS A 295 34.72 -38.57 -45.64
CA LYS A 295 34.01 -38.69 -44.35
C LYS A 295 34.44 -37.61 -43.36
N GLU A 296 35.74 -37.35 -43.23
CA GLU A 296 36.27 -36.30 -42.35
C GLU A 296 35.80 -34.91 -42.81
N VAL A 297 35.85 -34.62 -44.11
CA VAL A 297 35.36 -33.36 -44.69
C VAL A 297 33.85 -33.19 -44.45
N ALA A 298 33.05 -34.25 -44.63
CA ALA A 298 31.62 -34.23 -44.35
C ALA A 298 31.34 -33.94 -42.86
N SER A 299 32.01 -34.66 -41.95
CA SER A 299 31.88 -34.47 -40.50
C SER A 299 32.29 -33.06 -40.08
N ASN A 300 33.43 -32.56 -40.56
CA ASN A 300 33.90 -31.22 -40.24
C ASN A 300 32.95 -30.14 -40.79
N THR A 301 32.42 -30.35 -41.99
CA THR A 301 31.41 -29.45 -42.57
C THR A 301 30.15 -29.40 -41.71
N GLU A 302 29.68 -30.54 -41.20
CA GLU A 302 28.54 -30.63 -40.29
C GLU A 302 28.79 -29.91 -38.96
N MET A 303 29.96 -30.12 -38.33
CA MET A 303 30.35 -29.39 -37.11
C MET A 303 30.40 -27.88 -37.32
N ILE A 304 30.89 -27.43 -38.47
CA ILE A 304 30.92 -25.99 -38.81
C ILE A 304 29.49 -25.45 -38.98
N GLN A 305 28.59 -26.19 -39.63
CA GLN A 305 27.20 -25.75 -39.78
C GLN A 305 26.45 -25.71 -38.44
N THR A 306 26.62 -26.72 -37.59
CA THR A 306 25.99 -26.78 -36.25
C THR A 306 26.48 -25.65 -35.35
N SER A 307 27.80 -25.45 -35.24
CA SER A 307 28.37 -24.32 -34.50
C SER A 307 27.89 -22.97 -35.04
N LYS A 308 27.79 -22.83 -36.37
CA LYS A 308 27.24 -21.61 -36.98
C LYS A 308 25.77 -21.39 -36.59
N THR A 309 24.93 -22.42 -36.59
CA THR A 309 23.52 -22.28 -36.15
C THR A 309 23.43 -21.90 -34.68
N GLU A 310 24.20 -22.54 -33.80
CA GLU A 310 24.25 -22.22 -32.37
C GLU A 310 24.68 -20.77 -32.11
N ILE A 311 25.73 -20.29 -32.80
CA ILE A 311 26.15 -18.87 -32.71
C ILE A 311 25.03 -17.94 -33.14
N THR A 312 24.27 -18.28 -34.19
CA THR A 312 23.14 -17.43 -34.61
C THR A 312 22.00 -17.44 -33.60
N ASP A 313 21.72 -18.57 -32.97
CA ASP A 313 20.67 -18.69 -31.95
C ASP A 313 21.06 -17.97 -30.66
N LEU A 314 22.30 -18.14 -30.20
CA LEU A 314 22.86 -17.38 -29.08
C LEU A 314 22.78 -15.88 -29.35
N ARG A 315 23.12 -15.41 -30.56
CA ARG A 315 22.98 -13.99 -30.93
C ARG A 315 21.52 -13.53 -30.90
N ARG A 316 20.56 -14.33 -31.36
CA ARG A 316 19.12 -13.99 -31.29
C ARG A 316 18.65 -13.89 -29.84
N THR A 317 19.07 -14.83 -28.99
CA THR A 317 18.71 -14.82 -27.56
C THR A 317 19.31 -13.61 -26.85
N LEU A 318 20.59 -13.28 -27.11
CA LEU A 318 21.24 -12.10 -26.57
C LEU A 318 20.49 -10.82 -26.97
N GLN A 319 20.15 -10.66 -28.25
CA GLN A 319 19.34 -9.51 -28.72
C GLN A 319 17.97 -9.45 -28.04
N GLY A 320 17.31 -10.60 -27.86
CA GLY A 320 16.05 -10.68 -27.13
C GLY A 320 16.18 -10.24 -25.67
N LEU A 321 17.23 -10.71 -24.97
CA LEU A 321 17.53 -10.33 -23.59
C LEU A 321 17.90 -8.84 -23.47
N GLU A 322 18.64 -8.27 -24.42
CA GLU A 322 18.96 -6.84 -24.46
C GLU A 322 17.71 -5.98 -24.64
N ILE A 323 16.78 -6.37 -25.52
CA ILE A 323 15.51 -5.68 -25.71
C ILE A 323 14.66 -5.78 -24.44
N GLU A 324 14.59 -6.96 -23.82
CA GLU A 324 13.85 -7.14 -22.57
C GLU A 324 14.44 -6.29 -21.44
N LEU A 325 15.76 -6.27 -21.28
CA LEU A 325 16.44 -5.42 -20.30
C LEU A 325 16.10 -3.93 -20.52
N GLN A 326 16.13 -3.46 -21.77
CA GLN A 326 15.78 -2.09 -22.11
C GLN A 326 14.29 -1.79 -21.84
N SER A 327 13.41 -2.75 -22.11
CA SER A 327 11.98 -2.68 -21.83
C SER A 327 11.72 -2.55 -20.32
N GLN A 328 12.39 -3.37 -19.51
CA GLN A 328 12.30 -3.33 -18.05
C GLN A 328 12.85 -2.02 -17.47
N LEU A 329 13.96 -1.49 -18.01
CA LEU A 329 14.49 -0.19 -17.60
C LEU A 329 13.50 0.94 -17.91
N SER A 330 12.87 0.92 -19.08
CA SER A 330 11.82 1.88 -19.46
C SER A 330 10.61 1.79 -18.53
N MET A 331 10.14 0.57 -18.24
CA MET A 331 9.04 0.32 -17.31
C MET A 331 9.36 0.81 -15.90
N LYS A 332 10.56 0.51 -15.39
CA LYS A 332 11.05 0.98 -14.10
C LYS A 332 11.06 2.51 -14.04
N ALA A 333 11.64 3.17 -15.03
CA ALA A 333 11.67 4.64 -15.09
C ALA A 333 10.26 5.24 -15.16
N GLY A 334 9.34 4.59 -15.88
CA GLY A 334 7.93 4.97 -15.91
C GLY A 334 7.26 4.89 -14.54
N LEU A 335 7.48 3.80 -13.80
CA LEU A 335 6.94 3.61 -12.45
C LEU A 335 7.56 4.57 -11.43
N GLU A 336 8.87 4.82 -11.49
CA GLU A 336 9.53 5.81 -10.64
C GLU A 336 8.99 7.23 -10.88
N ASN A 337 8.75 7.59 -12.15
CA ASN A 337 8.12 8.87 -12.48
C ASN A 337 6.68 8.96 -11.98
N SER A 338 5.88 7.91 -12.15
CA SER A 338 4.50 7.87 -11.62
C SER A 338 4.47 7.93 -10.10
N LEU A 339 5.42 7.28 -9.41
CA LEU A 339 5.54 7.37 -7.95
C LEU A 339 5.87 8.81 -7.53
N ALA A 340 6.86 9.45 -8.16
CA ALA A 340 7.24 10.84 -7.88
C ALA A 340 6.09 11.82 -8.18
N GLU A 341 5.32 11.61 -9.24
CA GLU A 341 4.14 12.41 -9.57
C GLU A 341 3.06 12.28 -8.49
N VAL A 342 2.78 11.05 -8.04
CA VAL A 342 1.79 10.77 -6.98
C VAL A 342 2.23 11.37 -5.66
N GLU A 343 3.50 11.24 -5.28
CA GLU A 343 4.07 11.87 -4.08
C GLU A 343 3.94 13.39 -4.13
N CYS A 344 4.28 14.02 -5.26
CA CYS A 344 4.11 15.46 -5.47
C CYS A 344 2.64 15.90 -5.35
N ARG A 345 1.72 15.12 -5.93
CA ARG A 345 0.28 15.37 -5.83
C ARG A 345 -0.22 15.29 -4.39
N TYR A 346 0.22 14.30 -3.62
CA TYR A 346 -0.16 14.20 -2.20
C TYR A 346 0.47 15.30 -1.35
N ALA A 347 1.73 15.68 -1.61
CA ALA A 347 2.39 16.79 -0.93
C ALA A 347 1.66 18.12 -1.17
N THR A 348 1.23 18.40 -2.41
CA THR A 348 0.45 19.60 -2.72
C THR A 348 -0.95 19.58 -2.10
N GLN A 349 -1.63 18.43 -2.09
CA GLN A 349 -2.93 18.28 -1.42
C GLN A 349 -2.81 18.50 0.09
N LEU A 350 -1.77 17.96 0.73
CA LEU A 350 -1.50 18.17 2.15
C LEU A 350 -1.24 19.65 2.45
N GLN A 351 -0.46 20.33 1.60
CA GLN A 351 -0.21 21.77 1.73
C GLN A 351 -1.49 22.61 1.61
N GLN A 352 -2.40 22.24 0.70
CA GLN A 352 -3.69 22.92 0.55
C GLN A 352 -4.57 22.76 1.80
N ILE A 353 -4.65 21.53 2.35
CA ILE A 353 -5.40 21.26 3.57
C ILE A 353 -4.79 22.01 4.75
N GLN A 354 -3.46 22.01 4.88
CA GLN A 354 -2.75 22.76 5.92
C GLN A 354 -3.05 24.26 5.82
N GLY A 355 -3.06 24.82 4.60
CA GLY A 355 -3.45 26.22 4.38
C GLY A 355 -4.89 26.52 4.81
N LEU A 356 -5.82 25.61 4.56
CA LEU A 356 -7.22 25.75 4.98
C LEU A 356 -7.37 25.65 6.51
N ILE A 357 -6.65 24.73 7.15
CA ILE A 357 -6.63 24.60 8.62
C ILE A 357 -6.10 25.89 9.23
N THR A 358 -4.95 26.40 8.77
CA THR A 358 -4.38 27.66 9.26
C THR A 358 -5.34 28.84 9.05
N GLY A 359 -6.04 28.92 7.92
CA GLY A 359 -7.04 29.96 7.67
C GLY A 359 -8.25 29.88 8.62
N LEU A 360 -8.68 28.68 9.00
CA LEU A 360 -9.75 28.49 10.00
C LEU A 360 -9.26 28.78 11.43
N GLU A 361 -8.03 28.41 11.76
CA GLU A 361 -7.40 28.72 13.04
C GLU A 361 -7.28 30.24 13.23
N THR A 362 -6.89 30.99 12.19
CA THR A 362 -6.85 32.45 12.25
C THR A 362 -8.24 33.04 12.47
N GLN A 363 -9.26 32.59 11.73
CA GLN A 363 -10.65 33.06 11.92
C GLN A 363 -11.18 32.76 13.34
N LEU A 364 -10.88 31.58 13.88
CA LEU A 364 -11.24 31.23 15.26
C LEU A 364 -10.52 32.12 16.27
N SER A 365 -9.25 32.45 16.04
CA SER A 365 -8.48 33.35 16.91
C SER A 365 -9.02 34.79 16.87
N GLU A 366 -9.41 35.28 15.69
CA GLU A 366 -10.02 36.59 15.49
C GLU A 366 -11.38 36.67 16.19
N LEU A 367 -12.25 35.66 16.00
CA LEU A 367 -13.55 35.61 16.65
C LEU A 367 -13.44 35.55 18.18
N ARG A 368 -12.44 34.84 18.72
CA ARG A 368 -12.17 34.83 20.17
C ARG A 368 -11.76 36.21 20.67
N CYS A 369 -10.86 36.89 19.96
CA CYS A 369 -10.44 38.25 20.29
C CYS A 369 -11.64 39.22 20.26
N GLU A 370 -12.48 39.12 19.22
CA GLU A 370 -13.70 39.94 19.10
C GLU A 370 -14.68 39.66 20.24
N MET A 371 -14.88 38.39 20.61
CA MET A 371 -15.74 38.02 21.73
C MET A 371 -15.21 38.54 23.06
N GLU A 372 -13.90 38.46 23.29
CA GLU A 372 -13.25 39.02 24.49
C GLU A 372 -13.41 40.54 24.56
N ALA A 373 -13.25 41.24 23.43
CA ALA A 373 -13.48 42.69 23.35
C ALA A 373 -14.94 43.05 23.63
N GLN A 374 -15.90 42.35 23.02
CA GLN A 374 -17.33 42.55 23.28
C GLN A 374 -17.71 42.28 24.74
N ASN A 375 -17.10 41.26 25.36
CA ASN A 375 -17.32 40.95 26.77
C ASN A 375 -16.84 42.10 27.68
N GLN A 376 -15.68 42.69 27.38
CA GLN A 376 -15.17 43.86 28.10
C GLN A 376 -16.10 45.08 27.94
N GLU A 377 -16.55 45.38 26.73
CA GLU A 377 -17.54 46.44 26.46
C GLU A 377 -18.85 46.22 27.22
N TYR A 378 -19.35 44.99 27.26
CA TYR A 378 -20.56 44.64 28.01
C TYR A 378 -20.39 44.82 29.52
N ASN A 379 -19.23 44.44 30.08
CA ASN A 379 -18.94 44.66 31.49
C ASN A 379 -18.85 46.15 31.84
N MET A 380 -18.24 46.97 30.98
CA MET A 380 -18.23 48.43 31.15
C MET A 380 -19.65 49.02 31.10
N LEU A 381 -20.48 48.55 30.17
CA LEU A 381 -21.86 48.99 30.05
C LEU A 381 -22.69 48.59 31.28
N LEU A 382 -22.48 47.38 31.81
CA LEU A 382 -23.10 46.94 33.06
C LEU A 382 -22.67 47.81 34.24
N ASP A 383 -21.39 48.14 34.38
CA ASP A 383 -20.89 49.04 35.43
C ASP A 383 -21.58 50.41 35.35
N ILE A 384 -21.62 51.01 34.16
CA ILE A 384 -22.34 52.28 33.92
C ILE A 384 -23.82 52.14 34.26
N LYS A 385 -24.47 51.04 33.88
CA LYS A 385 -25.89 50.79 34.17
C LYS A 385 -26.13 50.69 35.67
N THR A 386 -25.32 49.94 36.41
CA THR A 386 -25.45 49.85 37.87
C THR A 386 -25.23 51.20 38.56
N ARG A 387 -24.29 52.01 38.06
CA ARG A 387 -24.05 53.38 38.53
C ARG A 387 -25.27 54.28 38.29
N LEU A 388 -25.87 54.22 37.10
CA LEU A 388 -27.09 54.98 36.78
C LEU A 388 -28.29 54.53 37.63
N GLU A 389 -28.42 53.23 37.90
CA GLU A 389 -29.47 52.73 38.80
C GLU A 389 -29.31 53.25 40.23
N GLN A 390 -28.06 53.34 40.72
CA GLN A 390 -27.78 53.97 42.00
C GLN A 390 -28.16 55.46 41.98
N GLU A 391 -27.77 56.22 40.95
CA GLU A 391 -28.18 57.62 40.80
C GLU A 391 -29.71 57.78 40.77
N ILE A 392 -30.42 56.96 39.98
CA ILE A 392 -31.89 56.97 39.93
C ILE A 392 -32.49 56.63 41.29
N SER A 393 -31.92 55.69 42.05
CA SER A 393 -32.39 55.37 43.39
C SER A 393 -32.23 56.57 44.34
N THR A 394 -31.12 57.32 44.24
CA THR A 394 -30.93 58.54 45.03
C THR A 394 -31.91 59.63 44.62
N TYR A 395 -32.18 59.79 43.32
CA TYR A 395 -33.19 60.73 42.82
C TYR A 395 -34.60 60.34 43.28
N ARG A 396 -34.96 59.05 43.25
CA ARG A 396 -36.24 58.55 43.76
C ARG A 396 -36.40 58.83 45.25
N ASN A 397 -35.38 58.56 46.06
CA ASN A 397 -35.42 58.86 47.49
C ASN A 397 -35.54 60.38 47.77
N LEU A 398 -34.88 61.22 46.94
CA LEU A 398 -34.98 62.67 47.07
C LEU A 398 -36.38 63.18 46.68
N LEU A 399 -36.96 62.65 45.59
CA LEU A 399 -38.33 62.97 45.18
C LEU A 399 -39.34 62.52 46.22
N GLU A 400 -39.24 61.29 46.72
CA GLU A 400 -40.16 60.75 47.72
C GLU A 400 -40.05 61.50 49.06
N GLY A 401 -38.84 61.91 49.45
CA GLY A 401 -38.62 62.79 50.59
C GLY A 401 -39.15 64.23 50.38
N GLN A 402 -39.14 64.73 49.14
CA GLN A 402 -39.69 66.03 48.80
C GLN A 402 -41.22 65.99 48.70
N ASP A 403 -41.80 64.92 48.16
CA ASP A 403 -43.22 64.65 48.14
C ASP A 403 -43.77 64.44 49.55
N ALA A 404 -43.03 63.74 50.43
CA ALA A 404 -43.39 63.65 51.85
C ALA A 404 -43.41 65.03 52.53
N LYS A 405 -42.47 65.92 52.19
CA LYS A 405 -42.48 67.32 52.68
C LYS A 405 -43.63 68.12 52.08
N MET A 406 -43.92 67.98 50.78
CA MET A 406 -45.05 68.65 50.12
C MET A 406 -46.40 68.15 50.66
N ALA A 407 -46.55 66.85 50.91
CA ALA A 407 -47.71 66.27 51.56
C ALA A 407 -47.85 66.78 53.01
N ALA A 408 -46.76 66.89 53.76
CA ALA A 408 -46.78 67.47 55.11
C ALA A 408 -47.13 68.96 55.11
N ILE A 409 -46.65 69.74 54.13
CA ILE A 409 -47.05 71.14 53.92
C ILE A 409 -48.53 71.21 53.54
N GLY A 410 -48.99 70.37 52.61
CA GLY A 410 -50.39 70.28 52.21
C GLY A 410 -51.32 69.95 53.38
N VAL A 411 -50.94 69.05 54.28
CA VAL A 411 -51.71 68.76 55.51
C VAL A 411 -51.71 69.96 56.46
N ARG A 412 -50.59 70.66 56.62
CA ARG A 412 -50.52 71.87 57.45
C ARG A 412 -51.34 73.01 56.86
N GLU A 413 -51.34 73.18 55.55
CA GLU A 413 -52.07 74.24 54.86
C GLU A 413 -53.56 73.90 54.73
N ALA A 414 -53.93 72.63 54.50
CA ALA A 414 -55.31 72.15 54.56
C ALA A 414 -55.90 72.28 55.97
N SER A 415 -55.10 72.10 57.03
CA SER A 415 -55.54 72.39 58.40
C SER A 415 -55.75 73.89 58.66
N LEU A 416 -55.17 74.79 57.86
CA LEU A 416 -55.37 76.23 57.95
C LEU A 416 -56.46 76.76 56.99
N ARG A 417 -56.73 76.05 55.90
CA ARG A 417 -57.76 76.39 54.90
C ARG A 417 -58.81 75.30 54.79
N GLY A 418 -59.51 75.06 55.89
CA GLY A 418 -60.86 74.50 55.82
C GLY A 418 -61.78 75.48 55.11
N GLY A 419 -61.97 75.32 53.80
CA GLY A 419 -62.99 76.05 53.04
C GLY A 419 -62.75 76.16 51.54
N SER A 420 -63.52 75.38 50.78
CA SER A 420 -64.02 75.63 49.41
C SER A 420 -63.25 75.05 48.20
N SER A 421 -63.97 74.14 47.50
CA SER A 421 -64.01 73.82 46.05
C SER A 421 -62.67 73.58 45.33
N GLY A 422 -62.37 72.37 44.83
CA GLY A 422 -63.15 71.69 43.80
C GLY A 422 -62.62 72.06 42.41
N GLY A 423 -61.48 71.48 42.01
CA GLY A 423 -60.88 71.64 40.68
C GLY A 423 -60.03 70.42 40.35
N GLY A 424 -60.61 69.46 39.65
CA GLY A 424 -59.92 68.26 39.18
C GLY A 424 -59.04 68.58 37.99
N SER A 425 -57.72 68.40 38.13
CA SER A 425 -56.78 68.40 37.01
C SER A 425 -56.38 66.95 36.72
N ASN A 426 -56.77 66.45 35.54
CA ASN A 426 -56.35 65.14 35.05
C ASN A 426 -54.84 65.13 34.76
N PHE A 427 -54.13 64.12 35.24
CA PHE A 427 -52.71 63.93 34.97
C PHE A 427 -52.51 62.78 33.96
N HIS A 428 -51.68 63.03 32.95
CA HIS A 428 -51.30 62.03 31.95
C HIS A 428 -49.90 61.49 32.26
N ILE A 429 -49.80 60.19 32.55
CA ILE A 429 -48.52 59.49 32.69
C ILE A 429 -48.38 58.52 31.51
N SER A 430 -47.30 58.65 30.76
CA SER A 430 -46.94 57.72 29.66
C SER A 430 -45.70 56.94 30.07
N VAL A 431 -45.76 55.61 30.05
CA VAL A 431 -44.62 54.72 30.29
C VAL A 431 -44.34 53.94 29.01
N GLU A 432 -43.10 54.04 28.50
CA GLU A 432 -42.60 53.27 27.36
C GLU A 432 -41.55 52.26 27.81
N GLU A 433 -41.70 51.02 27.34
CA GLU A 433 -40.75 49.93 27.56
C GLU A 433 -40.13 49.55 26.22
N SER A 434 -38.80 49.62 26.15
CA SER A 434 -38.01 49.32 24.95
C SER A 434 -37.04 48.17 25.22
N VAL A 435 -36.97 47.22 24.29
CA VAL A 435 -36.04 46.08 24.31
C VAL A 435 -35.34 46.06 22.94
N ASP A 436 -34.01 45.96 22.94
CA ASP A 436 -33.15 45.99 21.73
C ASP A 436 -33.44 47.15 20.77
N GLY A 437 -33.59 48.35 21.32
CA GLY A 437 -33.77 49.58 20.53
C GLY A 437 -35.12 49.71 19.83
N LYS A 438 -36.06 48.79 20.06
CA LYS A 438 -37.46 48.92 19.62
C LYS A 438 -38.39 49.06 20.82
N VAL A 439 -39.28 50.05 20.77
CA VAL A 439 -40.35 50.24 21.75
C VAL A 439 -41.32 49.08 21.60
N VAL A 440 -41.41 48.22 22.62
CA VAL A 440 -42.26 47.01 22.58
C VAL A 440 -43.63 47.29 23.22
N SER A 441 -43.72 48.27 24.13
CA SER A 441 -44.98 48.63 24.79
C SER A 441 -45.01 50.11 25.19
N SER A 442 -46.13 50.78 24.93
CA SER A 442 -46.42 52.16 25.36
C SER A 442 -47.76 52.18 26.06
N ARG A 443 -47.79 52.51 27.35
CA ARG A 443 -49.02 52.58 28.14
C ARG A 443 -49.23 53.99 28.68
N LYS A 444 -50.32 54.62 28.26
CA LYS A 444 -50.85 55.86 28.83
C LYS A 444 -51.84 55.52 29.95
N ARG A 445 -51.65 56.10 31.13
CA ARG A 445 -52.62 56.07 32.22
C ARG A 445 -53.09 57.51 32.46
N GLU A 446 -54.37 57.74 32.26
CA GLU A 446 -55.10 58.93 32.69
C GLU A 446 -55.57 58.70 34.13
N SER A 447 -55.40 59.67 35.02
CA SER A 447 -55.99 59.68 36.36
C SER A 447 -56.62 61.02 36.67
#